data_AF-A0ABD0RBZ0-F1
#
_entry.id   AF-A0ABD0RBZ0-F1
#
_cell.length_a   1.000
_cell.length_b   1.000
_cell.length_c   1.000
_cell.angle_alpha   90.00
_cell.angle_beta   90.00
_cell.angle_gamma   90.00
#
_symmetry.space_group_name_H-M   'P 1'
#
loop_
_entity.id
_entity.type
_entity.pdbx_description
1 polymer ?
#
loop_
_entity_poly.entity_id
_entity_poly.type
_entity_poly.pdbx_seq_one_letter_code
_entity_poly.pdbx_strand_id
1 'polypeptide(L)' 'MGNSNGSTVDDLQAVEMHLWYKKFMTECPSGQLTLHEFKQFFGLRGLDPEANAYIEQMFRTFDMNK' A
#
# COMPACT_ATOMS: atom_id res chain seq x y z
N MET A 1 19.85 14.90 29.86
CA MET A 1 19.91 15.02 28.39
C MET A 1 18.97 13.97 27.83
N GLY A 2 17.92 14.40 27.13
CA GLY A 2 16.81 13.55 26.71
C GLY A 2 17.25 12.52 25.67
N ASN A 3 16.78 11.29 25.86
CA ASN A 3 17.11 10.13 25.05
C ASN A 3 16.36 10.22 23.70
N SER A 4 17.06 10.61 22.64
CA SER A 4 16.58 10.89 21.27
C SER A 4 16.15 9.65 20.46
N ASN A 5 15.65 8.60 21.11
CA ASN A 5 15.33 7.33 20.43
C ASN A 5 13.96 7.35 19.71
N GLY A 6 13.16 8.41 19.91
CA GLY A 6 11.84 8.56 19.27
C GLY A 6 11.88 9.14 17.85
N SER A 7 12.88 9.97 17.52
CA SER A 7 12.97 10.62 16.21
C SER A 7 13.36 9.63 15.11
N THR A 8 14.29 8.72 15.40
CA THR A 8 14.86 7.80 14.39
C THR A 8 13.85 6.81 13.81
N VAL A 9 12.84 6.39 14.60
CA VAL A 9 11.82 5.44 14.14
C VAL A 9 10.76 6.12 13.25
N ASP A 10 10.42 7.36 13.57
CA ASP A 10 9.51 8.19 12.77
C ASP A 10 10.14 8.52 11.41
N ASP A 11 11.42 8.89 11.41
CA ASP A 11 12.21 9.13 10.19
C ASP A 11 12.29 7.88 9.30
N LEU A 12 12.51 6.69 9.89
CA LEU A 12 12.53 5.42 9.16
C LEU A 12 11.17 5.14 8.51
N GLN A 13 10.07 5.31 9.26
CA GLN A 13 8.72 5.12 8.74
C GLN A 13 8.39 6.11 7.62
N ALA A 14 8.83 7.37 7.72
CA ALA A 14 8.66 8.37 6.67
C ALA A 14 9.39 7.99 5.37
N VAL A 15 10.61 7.45 5.49
CA VAL A 15 11.36 6.94 4.33
C VAL A 15 10.62 5.77 3.67
N GLU A 16 10.11 4.82 4.45
CA GLU A 16 9.35 3.69 3.92
C GLU A 16 8.08 4.16 3.19
N MET A 17 7.32 5.08 3.78
CA MET A 17 6.15 5.69 3.14
C MET A 17 6.52 6.36 1.82
N HIS A 18 7.64 7.09 1.77
CA HIS A 18 8.11 7.74 0.55
C HIS A 18 8.47 6.73 -0.54
N LEU A 19 9.14 5.64 -0.19
CA LEU A 19 9.48 4.56 -1.13
C LEU A 19 8.22 3.89 -1.70
N TRP A 20 7.23 3.62 -0.84
CA TRP A 20 5.94 3.07 -1.26
C TRP A 20 5.19 4.03 -2.19
N TYR A 21 5.15 5.32 -1.85
CA TYR A 21 4.52 6.34 -2.70
C TYR A 21 5.23 6.47 -4.05
N LYS A 22 6.57 6.50 -4.06
CA LYS A 22 7.35 6.55 -5.30
C LYS A 22 7.08 5.34 -6.18
N LYS A 23 7.06 4.14 -5.60
CA LYS A 23 6.72 2.91 -6.32
C LYS A 23 5.31 2.99 -6.90
N PHE A 24 4.35 3.43 -6.08
CA PHE A 24 2.96 3.61 -6.51
C PHE A 24 2.84 4.57 -7.70
N MET A 25 3.43 5.76 -7.62
CA MET A 25 3.38 6.74 -8.71
C MET A 25 4.12 6.28 -9.99
N THR A 26 5.11 5.39 -9.85
CA THR A 26 5.84 4.83 -10.99
C THR A 26 5.04 3.76 -11.72
N GLU A 27 4.38 2.86 -10.97
CA GLU A 27 3.58 1.75 -11.53
C GLU A 27 2.16 2.20 -11.94
N CYS A 28 1.62 3.24 -11.28
CA CYS A 28 0.28 3.77 -11.48
C CYS A 28 0.35 5.28 -11.78
N PRO A 29 0.72 5.69 -13.01
CA PRO A 29 0.90 7.11 -13.36
C PRO A 29 -0.41 7.92 -13.33
N SER A 30 -1.57 7.25 -13.31
CA SER A 30 -2.88 7.87 -13.11
C SER A 30 -3.08 8.40 -11.69
N GLY A 31 -2.23 8.01 -10.73
CA GLY A 31 -2.43 8.26 -9.31
C GLY A 31 -3.61 7.49 -8.71
N GLN A 32 -4.18 6.55 -9.46
CA GLN A 32 -5.32 5.72 -9.06
C GLN A 32 -4.97 4.24 -9.25
N LEU A 33 -5.59 3.39 -8.44
CA LEU A 33 -5.31 1.97 -8.39
C LEU A 33 -6.64 1.22 -8.58
N THR A 34 -6.83 0.54 -9.71
CA THR A 34 -7.97 -0.38 -9.86
C THR A 34 -7.74 -1.66 -9.07
N LEU A 35 -8.79 -2.44 -8.79
CA LEU A 35 -8.65 -3.74 -8.11
C LEU A 35 -7.69 -4.70 -8.85
N HIS A 36 -7.70 -4.66 -10.18
CA HIS A 36 -6.78 -5.49 -10.99
C HIS A 36 -5.33 -5.06 -10.79
N GLU A 37 -5.06 -3.75 -10.90
CA GLU A 37 -3.75 -3.18 -10.64
C GLU A 37 -3.33 -3.39 -9.18
N PHE A 38 -4.26 -3.43 -8.22
CA PHE A 38 -3.98 -3.68 -6.80
C PHE A 38 -3.37 -5.06 -6.62
N LYS A 39 -4.06 -6.07 -7.18
CA LYS A 39 -3.58 -7.45 -7.14
C LYS A 39 -2.22 -7.56 -7.84
N GLN A 40 -2.00 -6.85 -8.95
CA GLN A 40 -0.71 -6.86 -9.64
C GLN A 40 0.40 -6.16 -8.84
N PHE A 41 0.14 -4.98 -8.28
CA PHE A 41 1.08 -4.16 -7.53
C PHE A 41 1.62 -4.88 -6.28
N PHE A 42 0.75 -5.63 -5.61
CA PHE A 42 1.09 -6.45 -4.45
C PHE A 42 1.49 -7.90 -4.79
N GLY A 43 1.54 -8.26 -6.08
CA GLY A 43 1.95 -9.61 -6.51
C GLY A 43 0.97 -10.72 -6.10
N LEU A 44 -0.29 -10.38 -5.86
CA LEU A 44 -1.35 -11.30 -5.44
C LEU A 44 -1.87 -12.11 -6.63
N ARG A 45 -1.21 -13.24 -6.90
CA ARG A 45 -1.57 -14.18 -7.97
C ARG A 45 -1.88 -15.56 -7.42
N GLY A 46 -2.82 -16.26 -8.05
CA GLY A 46 -3.16 -17.64 -7.70
C GLY A 46 -3.80 -17.80 -6.32
N LEU A 47 -4.46 -16.75 -5.82
CA LEU A 47 -5.20 -16.81 -4.56
C LEU A 47 -6.37 -17.79 -4.68
N ASP A 48 -6.64 -18.51 -3.59
CA ASP A 48 -7.89 -19.25 -3.45
C ASP A 48 -9.09 -18.28 -3.37
N PRO A 49 -10.32 -18.77 -3.55
CA PRO A 49 -11.51 -17.91 -3.59
C PRO A 49 -11.73 -17.08 -2.31
N GLU A 50 -11.37 -17.61 -1.14
CA GLU A 50 -11.57 -16.93 0.14
C GLU A 50 -10.55 -15.81 0.31
N ALA A 51 -9.27 -16.08 0.05
CA ALA A 51 -8.22 -15.07 0.04
C ALA A 51 -8.52 -13.97 -1.00
N ASN A 52 -9.02 -14.35 -2.18
CA ASN A 52 -9.41 -13.39 -3.20
C ASN A 52 -10.56 -12.48 -2.74
N ALA A 53 -11.59 -13.04 -2.11
CA ALA A 53 -12.71 -12.27 -1.55
C ALA A 53 -12.25 -11.30 -0.45
N TYR A 54 -11.33 -11.74 0.41
CA TYR A 54 -10.74 -10.89 1.44
C TYR A 54 -10.00 -9.69 0.84
N ILE A 55 -9.18 -9.91 -0.19
CA ILE A 55 -8.46 -8.83 -0.89
C ILE A 55 -9.43 -7.84 -1.54
N GLU A 56 -10.53 -8.33 -2.11
CA GLU A 56 -11.56 -7.46 -2.68
C GLU A 56 -12.27 -6.60 -1.64
N GLN A 57 -12.59 -7.18 -0.48
CA GLN A 57 -13.14 -6.44 0.65
C GLN A 57 -12.15 -5.40 1.19
N MET A 58 -10.87 -5.77 1.29
CA MET A 58 -9.82 -4.88 1.74
C MET A 58 -9.68 -3.68 0.80
N PHE A 59 -9.62 -3.92 -0.51
CA PHE A 59 -9.58 -2.87 -1.52
C PHE A 59 -10.79 -1.92 -1.38
N ARG A 60 -12.00 -2.46 -1.26
CA ARG A 60 -13.23 -1.66 -1.07
C ARG A 60 -13.26 -0.86 0.23
N THR A 61 -12.56 -1.32 1.26
CA THR A 61 -12.48 -0.62 2.55
C THR A 61 -11.59 0.62 2.46
N PHE A 62 -10.53 0.54 1.65
CA PHE A 62 -9.60 1.65 1.41
C PHE A 62 -10.04 2.60 0.29
N ASP A 63 -10.94 2.16 -0.60
CA ASP A 63 -11.53 3.00 -1.63
C ASP A 63 -12.59 3.94 -1.02
N MET A 64 -12.15 5.12 -0.58
CA MET A 64 -13.00 6.14 0.05
C MET A 64 -13.82 6.98 -0.94
N ASN A 65 -13.61 6.82 -2.26
CA ASN A 65 -14.16 7.67 -3.32
C ASN A 65 -15.38 7.06 -4.03
N LYS A 66 -16.36 6.54 -3.30
CA LYS A 66 -17.65 6.22 -3.95
C LYS A 66 -18.29 7.44 -4.61
#